data_AF-A0A6G1RCE3-F1
#
_entry.id   AF-A0A6G1RCE3-F1
#
_cell.length_a   1.000
_cell.length_b   1.000
_cell.length_c   1.000
_cell.angle_alpha   90.00
_cell.angle_beta   90.00
_cell.angle_gamma   90.00
#
_symmetry.space_group_name_H-M   'P 1'
#
loop_
_entity.id
_entity.type
_entity.pdbx_description
1 polymer ?
#
loop_
_entity_poly.entity_id
_entity_poly.type
_entity_poly.pdbx_seq_one_letter_code
_entity_poly.pdbx_strand_id
1 'polypeptide(L)'
;RAVSRCPRLFTLPRRRMGAAVRLLRERCLFTAEQLREVLGTCPDVLLEEPRRLHLHFQYAYFRMGVRQQEMVKARLFRTPFAELRNRHIFLERRGLYQTPHKGQAQTDNPKLKDILQLSEKDFLASLARATPEEYEVFKKLLAREEEEENAEEEEEGRDALYAEENEDLDEWGK
;
A
#
# COMPACT_ATOMS: atom_id res chain seq x y z
N ARG A 1 21.44 -6.94 13.77
CA ARG A 1 20.97 -7.28 12.40
C ARG A 1 20.22 -6.13 11.72
N ALA A 2 19.22 -5.49 12.35
CA ALA A 2 18.54 -4.33 11.76
C ALA A 2 19.47 -3.11 11.59
N VAL A 3 20.22 -2.78 12.63
CA VAL A 3 21.13 -1.62 12.68
C VAL A 3 22.28 -1.70 11.67
N SER A 4 22.83 -2.89 11.44
CA SER A 4 23.87 -3.10 10.40
C SER A 4 23.32 -2.96 8.98
N ARG A 5 22.00 -3.11 8.79
CA ARG A 5 21.33 -2.97 7.48
C ARG A 5 20.81 -1.56 7.24
N CYS A 6 20.56 -0.80 8.30
CA CYS A 6 20.07 0.57 8.21
C CYS A 6 20.84 1.49 9.19
N PRO A 7 22.06 1.93 8.85
CA PRO A 7 22.87 2.80 9.71
C PRO A 7 22.19 4.15 10.02
N ARG A 8 21.31 4.60 9.12
CA ARG A 8 20.53 5.85 9.26
C ARG A 8 19.64 5.88 10.50
N LEU A 9 19.33 4.70 11.08
CA LEU A 9 18.58 4.63 12.34
C LEU A 9 19.29 5.33 13.51
N PHE A 10 20.62 5.41 13.51
CA PHE A 10 21.37 6.11 14.57
C PHE A 10 21.17 7.62 14.54
N THR A 11 20.88 8.17 13.36
CA THR A 11 20.64 9.60 13.18
C THR A 11 19.18 9.99 13.35
N LEU A 12 18.28 9.01 13.45
CA LEU A 12 16.84 9.29 13.48
C LEU A 12 16.38 9.73 14.87
N PRO A 13 15.61 10.83 14.99
CA PRO A 13 15.04 11.22 16.28
C PRO A 13 14.16 10.10 16.86
N ARG A 14 14.37 9.78 18.14
CA ARG A 14 13.57 8.77 18.88
C ARG A 14 12.06 9.01 18.76
N ARG A 15 11.62 10.27 18.73
CA ARG A 15 10.20 10.64 18.54
C ARG A 15 9.64 10.12 17.21
N ARG A 16 10.42 10.20 16.11
CA ARG A 16 10.01 9.69 14.80
C ARG A 16 9.91 8.17 14.80
N MET A 17 10.92 7.48 15.35
CA MET A 17 10.87 6.02 15.50
C MET A 17 9.65 5.58 16.32
N GLY A 18 9.38 6.30 17.42
CA GLY A 18 8.22 6.05 18.28
C GLY A 18 6.89 6.24 17.55
N ALA A 19 6.78 7.23 16.67
CA ALA A 19 5.57 7.45 15.87
C ALA A 19 5.29 6.28 14.91
N ALA A 20 6.30 5.79 14.18
CA ALA A 20 6.15 4.64 13.29
C ALA A 20 5.76 3.36 14.06
N VAL A 21 6.42 3.11 15.20
CA VAL A 21 6.11 1.97 16.07
C VAL A 21 4.68 2.05 16.62
N ARG A 22 4.25 3.22 17.09
CA ARG A 22 2.88 3.43 17.57
C ARG A 22 1.87 3.25 16.45
N LEU A 23 2.13 3.75 15.25
CA LEU A 23 1.25 3.54 14.09
C LEU A 23 1.08 2.05 13.76
N LEU A 24 2.18 1.29 13.69
CA LEU A 24 2.13 -0.13 13.40
C LEU A 24 1.39 -0.92 14.49
N ARG A 25 1.51 -0.53 15.75
CA ARG A 25 0.86 -1.21 16.87
C ARG A 25 -0.60 -0.81 17.06
N GLU A 26 -0.89 0.49 17.08
CA GLU A 26 -2.20 1.05 17.47
C GLU A 26 -3.16 1.15 16.27
N ARG A 27 -2.65 1.43 15.06
CA ARG A 27 -3.49 1.60 13.86
C ARG A 27 -3.47 0.37 12.95
N CYS A 28 -2.31 -0.26 12.77
CA CYS A 28 -2.18 -1.46 11.95
C CYS A 28 -2.42 -2.77 12.72
N LEU A 29 -2.51 -2.67 14.05
CA LEU A 29 -2.83 -3.77 14.96
C LEU A 29 -1.85 -4.95 14.88
N PHE A 30 -0.58 -4.69 14.57
CA PHE A 30 0.45 -5.72 14.67
C PHE A 30 0.72 -6.08 16.14
N THR A 31 0.85 -7.38 16.41
CA THR A 31 1.27 -7.85 17.73
C THR A 31 2.73 -7.46 18.01
N ALA A 32 3.14 -7.52 19.28
CA ALA A 32 4.54 -7.23 19.65
C ALA A 32 5.54 -8.16 18.94
N GLU A 33 5.17 -9.43 18.73
CA GLU A 33 5.98 -10.40 18.01
C GLU A 33 6.07 -10.08 16.52
N GLN A 34 4.93 -9.79 15.88
CA GLN A 34 4.88 -9.40 14.47
C GLN A 34 5.66 -8.10 14.22
N LEU A 35 5.52 -7.13 15.12
CA LEU A 35 6.25 -5.87 15.03
C LEU A 35 7.76 -6.09 15.15
N ARG A 36 8.21 -6.95 16.07
CA ARG A 36 9.63 -7.32 16.18
C ARG A 36 10.15 -7.93 14.87
N GLU A 37 9.36 -8.79 14.23
CA GLU A 37 9.72 -9.41 12.95
C GLU A 37 9.78 -8.38 11.81
N VAL A 38 8.80 -7.46 11.73
CA VAL A 38 8.80 -6.35 10.77
C VAL A 38 10.05 -5.49 10.94
N LEU A 39 10.37 -5.05 12.16
CA LEU A 39 11.54 -4.21 12.43
C LEU A 39 12.87 -4.95 12.18
N GLY A 40 12.90 -6.27 12.36
CA GLY A 40 14.06 -7.11 12.08
C GLY A 40 14.31 -7.32 10.58
N THR A 41 13.26 -7.42 9.78
CA THR A 41 13.32 -7.71 8.34
C THR A 41 13.29 -6.45 7.46
N CYS A 42 12.60 -5.41 7.92
CA CYS A 42 12.27 -4.18 7.20
C CYS A 42 12.58 -2.94 8.08
N PRO A 43 13.85 -2.70 8.47
CA PRO A 43 14.18 -1.59 9.37
C PRO A 43 13.87 -0.20 8.78
N ASP A 44 13.84 -0.09 7.44
CA ASP A 44 13.57 1.16 6.73
C ASP A 44 12.15 1.69 6.97
N VAL A 45 11.24 0.85 7.46
CA VAL A 45 9.89 1.24 7.90
C VAL A 45 9.90 2.36 8.95
N LEU A 46 10.99 2.48 9.71
CA LEU A 46 11.17 3.53 10.71
C LEU A 46 11.57 4.88 10.09
N LEU A 47 12.06 4.87 8.84
CA LEU A 47 12.42 6.05 8.08
C LEU A 47 11.26 6.59 7.24
N GLU A 48 10.27 5.72 6.96
CA GLU A 48 9.11 6.06 6.13
C GLU A 48 8.18 7.09 6.80
N GLU A 49 7.49 7.85 5.95
CA GLU A 49 6.47 8.77 6.41
C GLU A 49 5.27 7.98 6.98
N PRO A 50 4.74 8.35 8.17
CA PRO A 50 3.62 7.63 8.79
C PRO A 50 2.40 7.47 7.89
N ARG A 51 2.08 8.48 7.07
CA ARG A 51 0.95 8.45 6.12
C ARG A 51 1.16 7.39 5.04
N ARG A 52 2.33 7.37 4.39
CA ARG A 52 2.68 6.38 3.36
C ARG A 52 2.72 4.97 3.92
N LEU A 53 3.27 4.82 5.13
CA LEU A 53 3.31 3.54 5.83
C LEU A 53 1.90 3.01 6.11
N HIS A 54 1.00 3.89 6.58
CA HIS A 54 -0.38 3.52 6.86
C HIS A 54 -1.15 3.17 5.59
N LEU A 55 -1.01 3.96 4.52
CA LEU A 55 -1.61 3.68 3.21
C LEU A 55 -1.19 2.30 2.69
N HIS A 56 0.10 1.98 2.79
CA HIS A 56 0.64 0.70 2.36
C HIS A 56 0.00 -0.47 3.14
N PHE A 57 -0.14 -0.33 4.46
CA PHE A 57 -0.87 -1.31 5.28
C PHE A 57 -2.34 -1.41 4.89
N GLN A 58 -3.04 -0.27 4.78
CA GLN A 58 -4.47 -0.20 4.49
C GLN A 58 -4.79 -0.86 3.14
N TYR A 59 -3.96 -0.63 2.13
CA TYR A 59 -4.11 -1.28 0.83
C TYR A 59 -4.04 -2.81 0.96
N ALA A 60 -2.98 -3.33 1.60
CA ALA A 60 -2.86 -4.78 1.79
C ALA A 60 -4.01 -5.36 2.64
N TYR A 61 -4.50 -4.63 3.64
CA TYR A 61 -5.52 -5.14 4.56
C TYR A 61 -6.94 -5.05 3.97
N PHE A 62 -7.33 -3.88 3.48
CA PHE A 62 -8.68 -3.61 3.01
C PHE A 62 -8.85 -3.94 1.52
N ARG A 63 -7.88 -3.54 0.68
CA ARG A 63 -8.00 -3.69 -0.77
C ARG A 63 -7.61 -5.09 -1.26
N MET A 64 -6.62 -5.72 -0.62
CA MET A 64 -6.20 -7.09 -0.94
C MET A 64 -6.78 -8.14 0.00
N GLY A 65 -7.38 -7.75 1.14
CA GLY A 65 -7.93 -8.70 2.11
C GLY A 65 -6.86 -9.53 2.84
N VAL A 66 -5.60 -9.09 2.87
CA VAL A 66 -4.49 -9.83 3.47
C VAL A 66 -4.42 -9.58 4.97
N ARG A 67 -4.16 -10.65 5.75
CA ARG A 67 -3.98 -10.56 7.21
C ARG A 67 -2.54 -10.22 7.59
N GLN A 68 -2.36 -9.57 8.74
CA GLN A 68 -1.06 -9.13 9.28
C GLN A 68 0.00 -10.23 9.24
N GLN A 69 -0.36 -11.46 9.64
CA GLN A 69 0.59 -12.57 9.67
C GLN A 69 1.19 -12.88 8.28
N GLU A 70 0.38 -12.80 7.23
CA GLU A 70 0.82 -13.00 5.86
C GLU A 70 1.63 -11.80 5.35
N MET A 71 1.27 -10.57 5.75
CA MET A 71 2.08 -9.37 5.46
C MET A 71 3.49 -9.46 6.04
N VAL A 72 3.62 -9.96 7.28
CA VAL A 72 4.91 -10.17 7.95
C VAL A 72 5.75 -11.21 7.22
N LYS A 73 5.17 -12.37 6.91
CA LYS A 73 5.85 -13.44 6.15
C LYS A 73 6.31 -12.96 4.76
N ALA A 74 5.47 -12.18 4.10
CA ALA A 74 5.75 -11.61 2.79
C ALA A 74 6.72 -10.42 2.86
N ARG A 75 7.04 -9.90 4.06
CA ARG A 75 7.89 -8.72 4.27
C ARG A 75 7.35 -7.50 3.49
N LEU A 76 6.04 -7.26 3.60
CA LEU A 76 5.28 -6.24 2.86
C LEU A 76 6.06 -4.93 2.66
N PHE A 77 6.59 -4.37 3.75
CA PHE A 77 7.25 -3.06 3.75
C PHE A 77 8.64 -3.02 3.08
N ARG A 78 9.18 -4.13 2.54
CA ARG A 78 10.39 -4.09 1.70
C ARG A 78 10.09 -3.78 0.25
N THR A 79 8.87 -4.05 -0.19
CA THR A 79 8.43 -3.78 -1.55
C THR A 79 7.89 -2.35 -1.59
N PRO A 80 8.31 -1.49 -2.54
CA PRO A 80 7.73 -0.17 -2.70
C PRO A 80 6.22 -0.24 -2.92
N PHE A 81 5.47 0.75 -2.43
CA PHE A 81 4.01 0.75 -2.54
C PHE A 81 3.51 0.68 -4.00
N ALA A 82 4.16 1.39 -4.92
CA ALA A 82 3.83 1.35 -6.34
C ALA A 82 3.98 -0.06 -6.93
N GLU A 83 5.05 -0.79 -6.55
CA GLU A 83 5.27 -2.16 -7.02
C GLU A 83 4.22 -3.13 -6.45
N LEU A 84 3.83 -2.96 -5.17
CA LEU A 84 2.72 -3.72 -4.58
C LEU A 84 1.43 -3.51 -5.40
N ARG A 85 1.05 -2.26 -5.67
CA ARG A 85 -0.14 -1.92 -6.47
C ARG A 85 -0.05 -2.53 -7.86
N ASN A 86 1.04 -2.30 -8.58
CA ASN A 86 1.24 -2.77 -9.95
C ASN A 86 1.05 -4.29 -10.03
N ARG A 87 1.71 -5.06 -9.17
CA ARG A 87 1.59 -6.53 -9.18
C ARG A 87 0.18 -7.01 -8.82
N HIS A 88 -0.43 -6.40 -7.81
CA HIS A 88 -1.76 -6.78 -7.38
C HIS A 88 -2.83 -6.48 -8.45
N ILE A 89 -2.88 -5.25 -8.96
CA ILE A 89 -3.88 -4.83 -9.96
C ILE A 89 -3.68 -5.59 -11.26
N PHE A 90 -2.42 -5.86 -11.65
CA PHE A 90 -2.15 -6.66 -12.84
C PHE A 90 -2.71 -8.09 -12.72
N LEU A 91 -2.51 -8.76 -11.58
CA LEU A 91 -3.10 -10.08 -11.36
C LEU A 91 -4.62 -10.02 -11.31
N GLU A 92 -5.20 -9.00 -10.67
CA GLU A 92 -6.65 -8.84 -10.56
C GLU A 92 -7.31 -8.63 -11.92
N ARG A 93 -6.78 -7.72 -12.75
CA ARG A 93 -7.30 -7.48 -14.11
C ARG A 93 -7.16 -8.70 -15.03
N ARG A 94 -6.25 -9.61 -14.70
CA ARG A 94 -6.09 -10.90 -15.38
C ARG A 94 -6.95 -12.02 -14.80
N GLY A 95 -7.74 -11.75 -13.75
CA GLY A 95 -8.54 -12.75 -13.06
C GLY A 95 -7.71 -13.77 -12.26
N LEU A 96 -6.43 -13.48 -12.02
CA LEU A 96 -5.49 -14.32 -11.27
C LEU A 96 -5.41 -13.94 -9.79
N TYR A 97 -6.09 -12.86 -9.41
CA TYR A 97 -6.30 -12.45 -8.03
C TYR A 97 -7.74 -12.01 -7.86
N GLN A 98 -8.41 -12.53 -6.85
CA GLN A 98 -9.76 -12.14 -6.49
C GLN A 98 -9.76 -11.51 -5.10
N THR A 99 -10.15 -10.25 -4.99
CA THR A 99 -10.23 -9.58 -3.69
C THR A 99 -11.25 -10.30 -2.78
N PRO A 100 -10.84 -10.81 -1.60
CA PRO A 100 -11.74 -11.54 -0.73
C PRO A 100 -12.87 -10.63 -0.21
N HIS A 101 -14.13 -11.01 -0.45
CA HIS A 101 -15.27 -10.29 0.12
C HIS A 101 -15.58 -10.81 1.53
N LYS A 102 -16.12 -9.94 2.39
CA LYS A 102 -16.51 -10.32 3.75
C LYS A 102 -17.51 -11.49 3.70
N GLY A 103 -17.12 -12.63 4.27
CA GLY A 103 -17.97 -13.82 4.35
C GLY A 103 -17.83 -14.82 3.19
N GLN A 104 -17.00 -14.54 2.18
CA GLN A 104 -16.67 -15.52 1.14
C GLN A 104 -15.56 -16.49 1.59
N ALA A 105 -15.65 -17.72 1.10
CA ALA A 105 -14.65 -18.76 1.32
C ALA A 105 -13.29 -18.39 0.69
N GLN A 106 -12.27 -19.12 1.14
CA GLN A 106 -10.87 -18.91 0.80
C GLN A 106 -10.65 -18.89 -0.73
N THR A 107 -10.12 -17.78 -1.23
CA THR A 107 -9.76 -17.59 -2.63
C THR A 107 -8.51 -18.40 -2.98
N ASP A 108 -8.43 -18.95 -4.19
CA ASP A 108 -7.22 -19.60 -4.74
C ASP A 108 -6.10 -18.59 -5.13
N ASN A 109 -6.08 -17.44 -4.47
CA ASN A 109 -5.12 -16.38 -4.74
C ASN A 109 -3.68 -16.85 -4.49
N PRO A 110 -2.72 -16.40 -5.33
CA PRO A 110 -1.31 -16.62 -5.08
C PRO A 110 -0.90 -16.08 -3.70
N LYS A 111 0.06 -16.76 -3.06
CA LYS A 111 0.55 -16.33 -1.75
C LYS A 111 1.20 -14.96 -1.87
N LEU A 112 0.95 -14.06 -0.92
CA LEU A 112 1.50 -12.70 -0.96
C LEU A 112 3.03 -12.69 -1.08
N LYS A 113 3.72 -13.64 -0.44
CA LYS A 113 5.19 -13.75 -0.56
C LYS A 113 5.64 -13.97 -2.01
N ASP A 114 4.88 -14.72 -2.81
CA ASP A 114 5.24 -15.05 -4.19
C ASP A 114 4.91 -13.84 -5.09
N ILE A 115 3.83 -13.13 -4.78
CA ILE A 115 3.52 -11.85 -5.43
C ILE A 115 4.65 -10.83 -5.21
N LEU A 116 5.19 -10.69 -3.99
CA LEU A 116 6.10 -9.59 -3.66
C LEU A 116 7.60 -9.91 -3.75
N GLN A 117 8.02 -11.15 -3.50
CA GLN A 117 9.45 -11.48 -3.36
C GLN A 117 10.06 -12.10 -4.62
N LEU A 118 9.24 -12.57 -5.57
CA LEU A 118 9.75 -13.03 -6.85
C LEU A 118 10.38 -11.88 -7.64
N SER A 119 11.41 -12.21 -8.43
CA SER A 119 11.91 -11.28 -9.44
C SER A 119 10.78 -10.94 -10.42
N GLU A 120 10.83 -9.78 -11.09
CA GLU A 120 9.81 -9.42 -12.07
C GLU A 120 9.67 -10.52 -13.15
N LYS A 121 10.79 -11.05 -13.64
CA LYS A 121 10.82 -12.17 -14.59
C LYS A 121 10.06 -13.40 -14.07
N ASP A 122 10.32 -13.83 -12.84
CA ASP A 122 9.69 -15.03 -12.29
C ASP A 122 8.22 -14.79 -11.95
N PHE A 123 7.88 -13.59 -11.46
CA PHE A 123 6.51 -13.16 -11.24
C PHE A 123 5.69 -13.25 -12.54
N LEU A 124 6.23 -12.72 -13.65
CA LEU A 124 5.56 -12.73 -14.94
C LEU A 124 5.47 -14.14 -15.54
N ALA A 125 6.52 -14.94 -15.43
CA ALA A 125 6.53 -16.29 -15.97
C ALA A 125 5.62 -17.27 -15.20
N SER A 126 5.65 -17.21 -13.86
CA SER A 126 5.01 -18.23 -13.01
C SER A 126 3.62 -17.85 -12.50
N LEU A 127 3.41 -16.57 -12.14
CA LEU A 127 2.13 -16.10 -11.61
C LEU A 127 1.31 -15.43 -12.69
N ALA A 128 1.82 -14.34 -13.28
CA ALA A 128 1.03 -13.50 -14.16
C ALA A 128 0.82 -14.10 -15.56
N ARG A 129 1.69 -15.00 -16.01
CA ARG A 129 1.69 -15.58 -17.37
C ARG A 129 1.68 -14.50 -18.45
N ALA A 130 2.59 -13.54 -18.33
CA ALA A 130 2.71 -12.36 -19.18
C ALA A 130 4.11 -12.19 -19.73
N THR A 131 4.27 -11.38 -20.78
CA THR A 131 5.59 -10.91 -21.20
C THR A 131 6.03 -9.68 -20.41
N PRO A 132 7.34 -9.38 -20.32
CA PRO A 132 7.84 -8.14 -19.74
C PRO A 132 7.27 -6.89 -20.42
N GLU A 133 7.11 -6.93 -21.74
CA GLU A 133 6.59 -5.80 -22.52
C GLU A 133 5.12 -5.49 -22.17
N GLU A 134 4.29 -6.53 -22.04
CA GLU A 134 2.89 -6.38 -21.58
C GLU A 134 2.84 -5.72 -20.20
N TYR A 135 3.73 -6.13 -19.29
CA TYR A 135 3.77 -5.58 -17.94
C TYR A 135 4.29 -4.14 -17.90
N GLU A 136 5.31 -3.80 -18.70
CA GLU A 136 5.81 -2.43 -18.81
C GLU A 136 4.76 -1.47 -19.38
N VAL A 137 4.02 -1.89 -20.41
CA VAL A 137 2.90 -1.11 -20.95
C VAL A 137 1.82 -0.95 -19.88
N PHE A 138 1.49 -2.02 -19.16
CA PHE A 138 0.53 -1.98 -18.08
C PHE A 138 0.91 -0.97 -16.98
N LYS A 139 2.17 -0.97 -16.52
CA LYS A 139 2.66 -0.02 -15.51
C LYS A 139 2.45 1.43 -15.93
N LYS A 140 2.67 1.75 -17.21
CA LYS A 140 2.46 3.11 -17.76
C LYS A 140 0.99 3.49 -17.83
N LEU A 141 0.13 2.56 -18.27
CA LEU A 141 -1.31 2.79 -18.33
C LEU A 141 -1.89 3.01 -16.93
N LEU A 142 -1.51 2.16 -15.98
CA LEU A 142 -1.97 2.27 -14.59
C LEU A 142 -1.50 3.58 -13.94
N ALA A 143 -0.25 4.00 -14.19
CA ALA A 143 0.24 5.29 -13.69
C ALA A 143 -0.57 6.47 -14.23
N ARG A 144 -0.94 6.44 -15.51
CA ARG A 144 -1.78 7.48 -16.12
C ARG A 144 -3.20 7.48 -15.55
N GLU A 145 -3.80 6.31 -15.38
CA GLU A 145 -5.13 6.18 -14.74
C GLU A 145 -5.11 6.77 -13.33
N GLU A 146 -4.07 6.53 -12.53
CA GLU A 146 -3.92 7.12 -11.20
C GLU A 146 -3.75 8.65 -11.24
N GLU A 147 -3.05 9.20 -12.24
CA GLU A 147 -2.91 10.64 -12.42
C GLU A 147 -4.26 11.30 -12.78
N GLU A 148 -5.04 10.66 -13.65
CA GLU A 148 -6.39 11.10 -14.04
C GLU A 148 -7.35 11.06 -12.84
N GLU A 149 -7.43 9.94 -12.10
CA GLU A 149 -8.26 9.80 -10.89
C GLU A 149 -7.94 10.87 -9.84
N ASN A 150 -6.66 11.12 -9.57
CA ASN A 150 -6.26 12.14 -8.60
C ASN A 150 -6.63 13.57 -9.06
N ALA A 151 -6.54 13.85 -10.37
CA ALA A 151 -6.90 15.16 -10.91
C ALA A 151 -8.40 15.44 -10.80
N GLU A 152 -9.23 14.41 -11.04
CA GLU A 152 -10.69 14.47 -10.87
C GLU A 152 -11.07 14.69 -9.41
N GLU A 153 -10.49 13.94 -8.46
CA GLU A 153 -10.73 14.13 -7.02
C GLU A 153 -10.37 15.55 -6.54
N GLU A 154 -9.29 16.14 -7.08
CA GLU A 154 -8.90 17.51 -6.78
C GLU A 154 -9.84 18.55 -7.37
N GLU A 155 -10.45 18.29 -8.53
CA GLU A 155 -11.44 19.16 -9.16
C GLU A 155 -12.76 19.13 -8.41
N GLU A 156 -13.29 17.94 -8.10
CA GLU A 156 -14.51 17.77 -7.28
C GLU A 156 -14.36 18.40 -5.89
N GLY A 157 -13.19 18.26 -5.26
CA GLY A 157 -12.89 18.88 -3.97
C GLY A 157 -12.83 20.41 -4.02
N ARG A 158 -12.46 21.00 -5.17
CA ARG A 158 -12.52 22.46 -5.38
C ARG A 158 -13.95 22.93 -5.58
N ASP A 159 -14.74 22.23 -6.39
CA ASP A 159 -16.14 22.59 -6.66
C ASP A 159 -17.02 22.54 -5.40
N ALA A 160 -16.77 21.59 -4.50
CA ALA A 160 -17.45 21.53 -3.20
C ALA A 160 -17.19 22.78 -2.33
N LEU A 161 -15.97 23.33 -2.36
CA LEU A 161 -15.62 24.53 -1.60
C LEU A 161 -16.29 25.79 -2.17
N TYR A 162 -16.45 25.86 -3.49
CA TYR A 162 -17.18 26.97 -4.14
C TYR A 162 -18.70 26.90 -3.95
N ALA A 163 -19.26 25.71 -3.74
CA ALA A 163 -20.68 25.54 -3.43
C ALA A 163 -21.02 26.03 -2.01
N GLU A 164 -20.16 25.75 -1.01
CA GLU A 164 -20.35 26.22 0.37
C GLU A 164 -20.21 27.74 0.52
N GLU A 165 -19.34 28.39 -0.28
CA GLU A 165 -19.11 29.85 -0.20
C GLU A 165 -20.26 30.69 -0.80
N ASN A 166 -21.17 30.08 -1.56
CA ASN A 166 -22.33 30.74 -2.16
C ASN A 166 -23.62 30.66 -1.32
N GLU A 167 -23.68 29.84 -0.26
CA GLU A 167 -24.85 29.74 0.62
C GLU A 167 -24.93 30.87 1.68
N ASP A 168 -23.84 31.62 1.90
CA ASP A 168 -23.76 32.69 2.91
C ASP A 168 -24.15 34.10 2.39
N LEU A 169 -24.55 34.25 1.11
CA LEU A 169 -24.84 35.56 0.49
C LEU A 169 -26.34 35.93 0.40
N ASP A 170 -27.24 35.09 0.91
CA ASP A 170 -28.70 35.31 0.78
C ASP A 170 -29.39 35.86 2.05
N GLU A 171 -28.68 36.14 3.15
CA GLU A 171 -29.30 36.54 4.44
C GLU A 171 -29.08 38.02 4.86
N TRP A 172 -28.89 38.96 3.92
CA TRP A 172 -28.87 40.41 4.23
C TRP A 172 -29.72 41.28 3.30
N GLY A 173 -30.86 40.74 2.84
CA GLY A 173 -31.80 41.46 1.98
C GLY A 173 -33.26 41.28 2.37
N LYS A 174 -33.67 41.74 3.56
CA LYS A 174 -35.07 42.08 3.89
C LYS A 174 -35.16 43.10 5.02
#